data_AF-A8U879-F1
#
_entry.id   AF-A8U879-F1
#
_cell.length_a   1.000
_cell.length_b   1.000
_cell.length_c   1.000
_cell.angle_alpha   90.00
_cell.angle_beta   90.00
_cell.angle_gamma   90.00
#
_symmetry.space_group_name_H-M   'P 1'
#
loop_
_entity.id
_entity.type
_entity.pdbx_description
1 polymer ?
#
loop_
_entity_poly.entity_id
_entity_poly.type
_entity_poly.pdbx_seq_one_letter_code
_entity_poly.pdbx_strand_id
1 'polypeptide(L)'
;MANNELVLQQKQIADSVEKKVSLFVKEGQLDLPGDYSPGNAMRSAWLKLQEVQTKDYKPALEVATKDSVANALLSMVVQGLNPEKNQGYFIMYGSKLTFQRSYFGTMAVTKRVTGATDIVGQVIYEGDDVTYDLTNGTIKNLVHKQKFGNINKDKIIGAYATVVMPDEKENHIELMTFEEITAAWSQSKMWGKDQKAPKAGSTHDKFAQEMAKKTVINRACKNFINSSDDSSVMTEFFNKQSDEIKEAEVAEEVEEKANTEYFEAHYTEVNEDGEIINHEEKPVHENNEAPTEQDPF
;
A
#
# COMPACT_ATOMS: atom_id res chain seq x y z
N MET A 1 -33.56 -4.48 -4.98
CA MET A 1 -33.57 -5.88 -4.50
C MET A 1 -32.27 -6.61 -4.83
N ALA A 2 -31.69 -6.44 -6.04
CA ALA A 2 -30.42 -7.07 -6.42
C ALA A 2 -29.22 -6.72 -5.50
N ASN A 3 -29.07 -5.46 -5.06
CA ASN A 3 -27.93 -5.07 -4.21
C ASN A 3 -27.94 -5.75 -2.83
N ASN A 4 -29.11 -5.92 -2.20
CA ASN A 4 -29.20 -6.63 -0.93
C ASN A 4 -28.86 -8.11 -1.07
N GLU A 5 -29.18 -8.72 -2.21
CA GLU A 5 -28.84 -10.12 -2.49
C GLU A 5 -27.34 -10.33 -2.68
N LEU A 6 -26.66 -9.43 -3.41
CA LEU A 6 -25.20 -9.47 -3.59
C LEU A 6 -24.46 -9.31 -2.25
N VAL A 7 -24.88 -8.37 -1.42
CA VAL A 7 -24.29 -8.16 -0.08
C VAL A 7 -24.51 -9.41 0.80
N LEU A 8 -25.69 -10.04 0.75
CA LEU A 8 -25.94 -11.30 1.45
C LEU A 8 -25.05 -12.44 0.95
N GLN A 9 -24.84 -12.56 -0.36
CA GLN A 9 -23.95 -13.55 -0.94
C GLN A 9 -22.50 -13.34 -0.49
N GLN A 10 -22.04 -12.09 -0.40
CA GLN A 10 -20.69 -11.80 0.08
C GLN A 10 -20.53 -12.01 1.59
N LYS A 11 -21.58 -11.79 2.38
CA LYS A 11 -21.58 -12.20 3.79
C LYS A 11 -21.40 -13.71 3.93
N GLN A 12 -22.09 -14.50 3.10
CA GLN A 12 -21.91 -15.95 3.07
C GLN A 12 -20.48 -16.37 2.69
N ILE A 13 -19.80 -15.58 1.85
CA ILE A 13 -18.38 -15.79 1.52
C ILE A 13 -17.50 -15.55 2.75
N ALA A 14 -17.73 -14.47 3.50
CA ALA A 14 -16.99 -14.22 4.73
C ALA A 14 -17.15 -15.39 5.73
N ASP A 15 -18.37 -15.89 5.92
CA ASP A 15 -18.64 -17.07 6.76
C ASP A 15 -17.95 -18.35 6.23
N SER A 16 -17.86 -18.49 4.90
CA SER A 16 -17.15 -19.61 4.27
C SER A 16 -15.64 -19.56 4.50
N VAL A 17 -15.05 -18.36 4.40
CA VAL A 17 -13.62 -18.15 4.68
C VAL A 17 -13.31 -18.44 6.15
N GLU A 18 -14.15 -17.98 7.09
CA GLU A 18 -13.98 -18.27 8.51
C GLU A 18 -13.99 -19.78 8.80
N LYS A 19 -14.90 -20.53 8.16
CA LYS A 19 -14.96 -22.00 8.26
C LYS A 19 -13.71 -22.67 7.69
N LYS A 20 -13.21 -22.23 6.53
CA LYS A 20 -11.99 -22.77 5.91
C LYS A 20 -10.76 -22.52 6.79
N VAL A 21 -10.60 -21.29 7.29
CA VAL A 21 -9.51 -20.96 8.23
C VAL A 21 -9.58 -21.86 9.46
N SER A 22 -10.77 -22.00 10.05
CA SER A 22 -10.96 -22.85 11.23
C SER A 22 -10.59 -24.31 10.96
N LEU A 23 -10.88 -24.81 9.75
CA LEU A 23 -10.48 -26.15 9.32
C LEU A 23 -8.96 -26.29 9.21
N PHE A 24 -8.29 -25.35 8.54
CA PHE A 24 -6.83 -25.37 8.40
C PHE A 24 -6.10 -25.30 9.74
N VAL A 25 -6.61 -24.50 10.68
CA VAL A 25 -6.07 -24.46 12.05
C VAL A 25 -6.25 -25.80 12.74
N LYS A 26 -7.45 -26.40 12.64
CA LYS A 26 -7.75 -27.70 13.26
C LYS A 26 -6.92 -28.84 12.66
N GLU A 27 -6.64 -28.79 11.36
CA GLU A 27 -5.83 -29.78 10.64
C GLU A 27 -4.32 -29.55 10.78
N GLY A 28 -3.89 -28.50 11.50
CA GLY A 28 -2.48 -28.15 11.67
C GLY A 28 -1.81 -27.62 10.40
N GLN A 29 -2.59 -27.23 9.40
CA GLN A 29 -2.12 -26.66 8.13
C GLN A 29 -1.89 -25.14 8.22
N LEU A 30 -2.45 -24.47 9.23
CA LEU A 30 -2.28 -23.05 9.48
C LEU A 30 -2.08 -22.81 10.97
N ASP A 31 -0.91 -22.27 11.33
CA ASP A 31 -0.67 -21.79 12.68
C ASP A 31 -0.97 -20.29 12.77
N LEU A 32 -1.74 -19.91 13.78
CA LEU A 32 -2.16 -18.52 13.99
C LEU A 32 -1.60 -18.02 15.33
N PRO A 33 -1.25 -16.73 15.43
CA PRO A 33 -0.67 -16.18 16.65
C PRO A 33 -1.60 -16.39 17.86
N GLY A 34 -1.03 -16.77 19.01
CA GLY A 34 -1.83 -17.03 20.22
C GLY A 34 -2.60 -15.83 20.76
N ASP A 35 -2.18 -14.61 20.41
CA ASP A 35 -2.84 -13.34 20.75
C ASP A 35 -3.81 -12.83 19.66
N TYR A 36 -3.99 -13.61 18.60
CA TYR A 36 -4.84 -13.26 17.46
C TYR A 36 -6.18 -14.03 17.49
N SER A 37 -7.28 -13.30 17.28
CA SER A 37 -8.62 -13.88 17.18
C SER A 37 -9.15 -13.76 15.74
N PRO A 38 -9.18 -14.87 14.98
CA PRO A 38 -9.64 -14.88 13.60
C PRO A 38 -11.09 -14.41 13.46
N GLY A 39 -11.98 -14.87 14.35
CA GLY A 39 -13.39 -14.48 14.34
C GLY A 39 -13.58 -12.97 14.60
N ASN A 40 -12.80 -12.36 15.50
CA ASN A 40 -12.87 -10.91 15.73
C ASN A 40 -12.31 -10.14 14.52
N ALA A 41 -11.23 -10.60 13.91
CA ALA A 41 -10.67 -9.99 12.72
C ALA A 41 -11.64 -10.07 11.52
N MET A 42 -12.31 -11.22 11.31
CA MET A 42 -13.31 -11.40 10.26
C MET A 42 -14.52 -10.48 10.44
N ARG A 43 -15.04 -10.34 11.67
CA ARG A 43 -16.12 -9.39 11.97
C ARG A 43 -15.68 -7.94 11.71
N SER A 44 -14.48 -7.59 12.15
CA SER A 44 -13.91 -6.25 11.94
C SER A 44 -13.74 -5.96 10.45
N ALA A 45 -13.27 -6.94 9.68
CA ALA A 45 -13.15 -6.85 8.23
C ALA A 45 -14.50 -6.66 7.56
N TRP A 46 -15.53 -7.41 7.95
CA TRP A 46 -16.87 -7.25 7.41
C TRP A 46 -17.46 -5.84 7.67
N LEU A 47 -17.21 -5.27 8.85
CA LEU A 47 -17.60 -3.89 9.15
C LEU A 47 -16.85 -2.90 8.25
N LYS A 48 -15.53 -3.06 8.13
CA LYS A 48 -14.70 -2.19 7.29
C LYS A 48 -15.06 -2.27 5.81
N LEU A 49 -15.37 -3.46 5.28
CA LEU A 49 -15.72 -3.66 3.88
C LEU A 49 -16.98 -2.91 3.44
N GLN A 50 -17.91 -2.65 4.36
CA GLN A 50 -19.10 -1.84 4.06
C GLN A 50 -18.76 -0.37 3.79
N GLU A 51 -17.60 0.11 4.26
CA GLU A 51 -17.10 1.47 4.07
C GLU A 51 -16.20 1.60 2.84
N VAL A 52 -15.76 0.48 2.24
CA VAL A 52 -14.84 0.49 1.09
C VAL A 52 -15.60 0.84 -0.18
N GLN A 53 -15.01 1.72 -0.98
CA GLN A 53 -15.56 2.17 -2.26
C GLN A 53 -14.52 2.06 -3.38
N THR A 54 -15.00 1.96 -4.62
CA THR A 54 -14.17 2.15 -5.81
C THR A 54 -13.81 3.63 -6.00
N LYS A 55 -12.90 3.93 -6.95
CA LYS A 55 -12.59 5.32 -7.34
C LYS A 55 -13.83 6.11 -7.76
N ASP A 56 -14.83 5.44 -8.34
CA ASP A 56 -16.12 6.03 -8.75
C ASP A 56 -17.15 6.11 -7.61
N TYR A 57 -16.72 5.97 -6.36
CA TYR A 57 -17.57 6.00 -5.16
C TYR A 57 -18.66 4.91 -5.11
N LYS A 58 -18.49 3.81 -5.85
CA LYS A 58 -19.39 2.66 -5.78
C LYS A 58 -19.01 1.76 -4.59
N PRO A 59 -19.97 1.23 -3.82
CA PRO A 59 -19.65 0.30 -2.74
C PRO A 59 -18.87 -0.91 -3.24
N ALA A 60 -17.76 -1.25 -2.58
CA ALA A 60 -16.90 -2.36 -2.99
C ALA A 60 -17.65 -3.68 -3.06
N LEU A 61 -18.57 -3.92 -2.13
CA LEU A 61 -19.41 -5.11 -2.07
C LEU A 61 -20.38 -5.24 -3.26
N GLU A 62 -20.58 -4.21 -4.07
CA GLU A 62 -21.40 -4.31 -5.29
C GLU A 62 -20.57 -4.62 -6.54
N VAL A 63 -19.28 -4.28 -6.51
CA VAL A 63 -18.39 -4.33 -7.69
C VAL A 63 -17.39 -5.50 -7.60
N ALA A 64 -16.95 -5.85 -6.39
CA ALA A 64 -15.92 -6.83 -6.16
C ALA A 64 -16.37 -8.25 -6.57
N THR A 65 -15.49 -8.96 -7.29
CA THR A 65 -15.70 -10.38 -7.57
C THR A 65 -15.66 -11.20 -6.28
N LYS A 66 -16.47 -12.26 -6.23
CA LYS A 66 -16.58 -13.17 -5.08
C LYS A 66 -15.21 -13.74 -4.65
N ASP A 67 -14.40 -14.12 -5.63
CA ASP A 67 -13.07 -14.69 -5.39
C ASP A 67 -12.10 -13.65 -4.83
N SER A 68 -12.17 -12.40 -5.30
CA SER A 68 -11.33 -11.33 -4.74
C SER A 68 -11.67 -11.02 -3.28
N VAL A 69 -12.96 -11.02 -2.91
CA VAL A 69 -13.39 -10.88 -1.51
C VAL A 69 -12.86 -12.02 -0.65
N ALA A 70 -13.00 -13.26 -1.12
CA ALA A 70 -12.51 -14.43 -0.40
C ALA A 70 -10.99 -14.40 -0.21
N ASN A 71 -10.23 -14.07 -1.26
CA ASN A 71 -8.77 -14.02 -1.23
C ASN A 71 -8.25 -12.88 -0.34
N ALA A 72 -8.88 -11.70 -0.39
CA ALA A 72 -8.51 -10.57 0.47
C ALA A 72 -8.72 -10.90 1.96
N LEU A 73 -9.86 -11.52 2.32
CA LEU A 73 -10.14 -11.97 3.68
C LEU A 73 -9.19 -13.08 4.12
N LEU A 74 -8.91 -14.06 3.26
CA LEU A 74 -7.97 -15.14 3.57
C LEU A 74 -6.55 -14.59 3.80
N SER A 75 -6.08 -13.68 2.93
CA SER A 75 -4.77 -13.05 3.05
C SER A 75 -4.62 -12.27 4.36
N MET A 76 -5.65 -11.55 4.77
CA MET A 76 -5.69 -10.88 6.07
C MET A 76 -5.56 -11.86 7.24
N VAL A 77 -6.35 -12.94 7.22
CA VAL A 77 -6.43 -13.86 8.36
C VAL A 77 -5.20 -14.73 8.49
N VAL A 78 -4.70 -15.26 7.38
CA VAL A 78 -3.44 -16.00 7.34
C VAL A 78 -2.31 -15.13 7.86
N GLN A 79 -2.32 -13.82 7.55
CA GLN A 79 -1.32 -12.90 8.07
C GLN A 79 -1.49 -12.53 9.56
N GLY A 80 -2.55 -13.02 10.22
CA GLY A 80 -2.89 -12.66 11.58
C GLY A 80 -3.14 -11.16 11.77
N LEU A 81 -3.68 -10.48 10.75
CA LEU A 81 -3.85 -9.03 10.74
C LEU A 81 -5.28 -8.63 11.03
N ASN A 82 -5.44 -7.50 11.73
CA ASN A 82 -6.74 -6.94 12.05
C ASN A 82 -6.88 -5.51 11.49
N PRO A 83 -7.84 -5.26 10.59
CA PRO A 83 -8.04 -3.95 9.99
C PRO A 83 -8.47 -2.89 11.02
N GLU A 84 -9.13 -3.28 12.12
CA GLU A 84 -9.50 -2.36 13.21
C GLU A 84 -8.27 -1.78 13.92
N LYS A 85 -7.15 -2.52 13.92
CA LYS A 85 -5.86 -2.06 14.42
C LYS A 85 -5.04 -1.32 13.37
N ASN A 86 -5.66 -0.94 12.25
CA ASN A 86 -5.00 -0.36 11.08
C ASN A 86 -3.84 -1.21 10.55
N GLN A 87 -3.88 -2.54 10.72
CA GLN A 87 -2.82 -3.45 10.28
C GLN A 87 -2.89 -3.78 8.78
N GLY A 88 -3.97 -3.40 8.11
CA GLY A 88 -4.10 -3.46 6.67
C GLY A 88 -5.42 -2.85 6.23
N TYR A 89 -5.55 -2.68 4.93
CA TYR A 89 -6.65 -1.98 4.29
C TYR A 89 -7.17 -2.82 3.12
N PHE A 90 -8.48 -2.79 2.92
CA PHE A 90 -9.10 -3.34 1.72
C PHE A 90 -9.17 -2.24 0.67
N ILE A 91 -8.62 -2.51 -0.52
CA ILE A 91 -8.51 -1.53 -1.61
C ILE A 91 -9.06 -2.17 -2.88
N MET A 92 -9.89 -1.40 -3.59
CA MET A 92 -10.43 -1.79 -4.88
C MET A 92 -9.47 -1.39 -6.01
N TYR A 93 -9.22 -2.33 -6.91
CA TYR A 93 -8.56 -2.11 -8.20
C TYR A 93 -9.52 -2.63 -9.28
N GLY A 94 -10.23 -1.72 -9.96
CA GLY A 94 -11.35 -2.10 -10.84
C GLY A 94 -12.40 -2.95 -10.10
N SER A 95 -12.57 -4.21 -10.53
CA SER A 95 -13.47 -5.20 -9.89
C SER A 95 -12.79 -6.16 -8.91
N LYS A 96 -11.49 -5.97 -8.65
CA LYS A 96 -10.70 -6.82 -7.75
C LYS A 96 -10.52 -6.12 -6.40
N LEU A 97 -11.02 -6.75 -5.34
CA LEU A 97 -10.71 -6.35 -3.97
C LEU A 97 -9.39 -6.99 -3.53
N THR A 98 -8.47 -6.19 -3.04
CA THR A 98 -7.18 -6.66 -2.50
C THR A 98 -7.03 -6.19 -1.05
N PHE A 99 -6.55 -7.08 -0.18
CA PHE A 99 -6.10 -6.69 1.15
C PHE A 99 -4.62 -6.30 1.08
N GLN A 100 -4.31 -5.06 1.45
CA GLN A 100 -2.95 -4.52 1.48
C GLN A 100 -2.52 -4.30 2.92
N ARG A 101 -1.40 -4.90 3.31
CA ARG A 101 -0.83 -4.72 4.65
C ARG A 101 -0.34 -3.29 4.85
N SER A 102 -0.60 -2.73 6.03
CA SER A 102 -0.08 -1.42 6.41
C SER A 102 1.31 -1.55 7.05
N TYR A 103 1.99 -0.44 7.32
CA TYR A 103 3.25 -0.51 8.07
C TYR A 103 3.07 -1.07 9.50
N PHE A 104 1.93 -0.79 10.16
CA PHE A 104 1.59 -1.42 11.45
C PHE A 104 1.41 -2.92 11.33
N GLY A 105 0.82 -3.39 10.22
CA GLY A 105 0.73 -4.81 9.95
C GLY A 105 2.10 -5.42 9.71
N THR A 106 2.97 -4.74 8.96
CA THR A 106 4.35 -5.19 8.74
C THR A 106 5.09 -5.29 10.08
N MET A 107 4.98 -4.28 10.96
CA MET A 107 5.56 -4.34 12.30
C MET A 107 5.00 -5.52 13.12
N ALA A 108 3.69 -5.77 13.06
CA ALA A 108 3.06 -6.86 13.78
C ALA A 108 3.56 -8.23 13.30
N VAL A 109 3.72 -8.42 11.98
CA VAL A 109 4.31 -9.65 11.42
C VAL A 109 5.77 -9.78 11.84
N THR A 110 6.58 -8.71 11.70
CA THR A 110 8.00 -8.73 12.10
C THR A 110 8.17 -9.11 13.56
N LYS A 111 7.42 -8.51 14.49
CA LYS A 111 7.51 -8.85 15.92
C LYS A 111 7.22 -10.33 16.18
N ARG A 112 6.30 -10.94 15.44
CA ARG A 112 5.99 -12.38 15.60
C ARG A 112 7.08 -13.29 15.06
N VAL A 113 7.61 -13.01 13.87
CA VAL A 113 8.61 -13.89 13.24
C VAL A 113 10.00 -13.75 13.89
N THR A 114 10.29 -12.60 14.50
CA THR A 114 11.58 -12.33 15.15
C THR A 114 11.57 -12.45 16.67
N GLY A 115 10.41 -12.34 17.31
CA GLY A 115 10.33 -12.14 18.76
C GLY A 115 10.74 -10.74 19.23
N ALA A 116 10.85 -9.76 18.32
CA ALA A 116 11.19 -8.39 18.67
C ALA A 116 10.19 -7.79 19.68
N THR A 117 10.72 -7.12 20.69
CA THR A 117 9.93 -6.45 21.73
C THR A 117 9.34 -5.15 21.20
N ASP A 118 10.13 -4.38 20.43
CA ASP A 118 9.67 -3.16 19.81
C ASP A 118 10.26 -2.87 18.42
N ILE A 119 9.60 -1.98 17.68
CA ILE A 119 10.09 -1.46 16.41
C ILE A 119 9.88 0.04 16.43
N VAL A 120 10.97 0.81 16.49
CA VAL A 120 10.92 2.26 16.69
C VAL A 120 11.65 2.98 15.57
N GLY A 121 11.06 4.06 15.06
CA GLY A 121 11.65 4.91 14.03
C GLY A 121 11.95 6.30 14.57
N GLN A 122 13.11 6.85 14.22
CA GLN A 122 13.50 8.21 14.58
C GLN A 122 14.05 8.98 13.38
N VAL A 123 13.81 10.29 13.40
CA VAL A 123 14.24 11.23 12.35
C VAL A 123 15.46 11.97 12.84
N ILE A 124 16.42 12.17 11.94
CA ILE A 124 17.64 12.92 12.16
C ILE A 124 17.48 14.27 11.49
N TYR A 125 17.57 15.34 12.26
CA TYR A 125 17.51 16.73 11.77
C TYR A 125 18.91 17.34 11.66
N GLU A 126 19.03 18.40 10.86
CA GLU A 126 20.24 19.22 10.85
C GLU A 126 20.59 19.70 12.28
N GLY A 127 21.83 19.46 12.71
CA GLY A 127 22.30 19.84 14.05
C GLY A 127 22.10 18.78 15.14
N ASP A 128 21.51 17.62 14.80
CA ASP A 128 21.54 16.44 15.66
C ASP A 128 22.93 15.81 15.66
N ASP A 129 23.33 15.25 16.81
CA ASP A 129 24.59 14.53 16.95
C ASP A 129 24.30 13.02 16.92
N VAL A 130 24.61 12.38 15.79
CA VAL A 130 24.39 10.94 15.55
C VAL A 130 25.71 10.24 15.29
N THR A 131 25.98 9.17 16.06
CA THR A 131 27.17 8.32 15.90
C THR A 131 26.79 6.86 16.00
N TYR A 132 27.48 6.00 15.28
CA TYR A 132 27.31 4.54 15.35
C TYR A 132 28.58 3.82 14.89
N ASP A 133 28.67 2.55 15.25
CA ASP A 133 29.73 1.65 14.79
C ASP A 133 29.21 0.76 13.65
N LEU A 134 30.08 0.38 12.73
CA LEU A 134 29.81 -0.68 11.75
C LEU A 134 30.63 -1.91 12.08
N THR A 135 29.93 -3.01 12.40
CA THR A 135 30.54 -4.31 12.67
C THR A 135 29.94 -5.32 11.72
N ASN A 136 30.78 -5.93 10.87
CA ASN A 136 30.35 -6.89 9.83
C ASN A 136 29.20 -6.37 8.95
N GLY A 137 29.24 -5.08 8.58
CA GLY A 137 28.22 -4.45 7.75
C GLY A 137 26.89 -4.14 8.46
N THR A 138 26.81 -4.33 9.79
CA THR A 138 25.62 -4.00 10.58
C THR A 138 25.91 -2.82 11.50
N ILE A 139 24.94 -1.91 11.62
CA ILE A 139 24.99 -0.77 12.54
C ILE A 139 24.87 -1.27 13.98
N LYS A 140 25.79 -0.83 14.85
CA LYS A 140 25.81 -1.11 16.29
C LYS A 140 26.05 0.18 17.07
N ASN A 141 25.70 0.17 18.36
CA ASN A 141 25.94 1.28 19.30
C ASN A 141 25.46 2.65 18.78
N LEU A 142 24.31 2.70 18.10
CA LEU A 142 23.76 3.97 17.62
C LEU A 142 23.37 4.87 18.80
N VAL A 143 23.99 6.05 18.85
CA VAL A 143 23.68 7.11 19.80
C VAL A 143 23.17 8.31 19.01
N HIS A 144 21.97 8.77 19.37
CA HIS A 144 21.33 9.92 18.75
C HIS A 144 20.97 10.94 19.83
N LYS A 145 21.64 12.10 19.80
CA LYS A 145 21.33 13.25 20.67
C LYS A 145 20.62 14.31 19.85
N GLN A 146 19.30 14.39 20.04
CA GLN A 146 18.46 15.39 19.39
C GLN A 146 18.31 16.65 20.24
N LYS A 147 18.35 17.81 19.58
CA LYS A 147 18.15 19.10 20.25
C LYS A 147 16.74 19.62 19.97
N PHE A 148 15.84 19.69 20.95
CA PHE A 148 14.43 20.10 20.69
C PHE A 148 14.25 21.34 19.78
N GLY A 149 15.13 22.35 19.88
CA GLY A 149 15.06 23.56 19.05
C GLY A 149 15.43 23.43 17.58
N ASN A 150 16.01 22.30 17.12
CA ASN A 150 16.35 22.09 15.70
C ASN A 150 15.32 21.26 14.93
N ILE A 151 14.27 20.77 15.60
CA ILE A 151 13.21 19.98 14.98
C ILE A 151 12.49 20.84 13.94
N ASN A 152 12.66 20.49 12.67
CA ASN A 152 12.07 21.20 11.55
C ASN A 152 11.87 20.25 10.37
N LYS A 153 10.64 20.18 9.84
CA LYS A 153 10.28 19.30 8.73
C LYS A 153 11.11 19.50 7.46
N ASP A 154 11.61 20.72 7.25
CA ASP A 154 12.38 21.09 6.06
C ASP A 154 13.89 20.82 6.25
N LYS A 155 14.31 20.42 7.45
CA LYS A 155 15.70 20.18 7.84
C LYS A 155 15.95 18.72 8.24
N ILE A 156 15.22 17.80 7.63
CA ILE A 156 15.42 16.37 7.82
C ILE A 156 16.62 15.93 6.96
N ILE A 157 17.62 15.30 7.58
CA ILE A 157 18.79 14.78 6.86
C ILE A 157 18.78 13.26 6.72
N GLY A 158 17.98 12.58 7.54
CA GLY A 158 17.81 11.13 7.45
C GLY A 158 16.82 10.60 8.49
N ALA A 159 16.68 9.29 8.52
CA ALA A 159 15.94 8.58 9.56
C ALA A 159 16.54 7.20 9.77
N TYR A 160 16.24 6.60 10.91
CA TYR A 160 16.57 5.20 11.16
C TYR A 160 15.41 4.48 11.86
N ALA A 161 15.38 3.17 11.73
CA ALA A 161 14.51 2.29 12.49
C ALA A 161 15.35 1.26 13.25
N THR A 162 14.95 0.99 14.49
CA THR A 162 15.52 -0.08 15.31
C THR A 162 14.45 -1.13 15.52
N VAL A 163 14.72 -2.36 15.09
CA VAL A 163 14.02 -3.56 15.55
C VAL A 163 14.69 -3.99 16.84
N VAL A 164 13.99 -3.79 17.95
CA VAL A 164 14.47 -4.02 19.31
C VAL A 164 14.23 -5.49 19.65
N MET A 165 15.31 -6.23 19.83
CA MET A 165 15.30 -7.64 20.20
C MET A 165 15.29 -7.78 21.74
N PRO A 166 14.94 -8.96 22.28
CA PRO A 166 15.04 -9.21 23.71
C PRO A 166 16.45 -9.00 24.29
N ASP A 167 17.50 -9.35 23.53
CA ASP A 167 18.88 -8.91 23.79
C ASP A 167 19.20 -7.69 22.92
N GLU A 168 19.46 -6.54 23.55
CA GLU A 168 19.78 -5.29 22.84
C GLU A 168 20.99 -5.41 21.90
N LYS A 169 21.91 -6.35 22.16
CA LYS A 169 23.07 -6.60 21.27
C LYS A 169 22.65 -7.15 19.91
N GLU A 170 21.49 -7.79 19.85
CA GLU A 170 20.90 -8.36 18.63
C GLU A 170 20.03 -7.36 17.88
N ASN A 171 19.87 -6.13 18.40
CA ASN A 171 19.13 -5.09 17.70
C ASN A 171 19.62 -4.93 16.26
N HIS A 172 18.65 -4.81 15.36
CA HIS A 172 18.87 -4.50 13.96
C HIS A 172 18.45 -3.07 13.69
N ILE A 173 19.35 -2.31 13.07
CA ILE A 173 19.15 -0.90 12.78
C ILE A 173 19.29 -0.71 11.29
N GLU A 174 18.27 -0.12 10.68
CA GLU A 174 18.35 0.40 9.31
C GLU A 174 18.37 1.91 9.35
N LEU A 175 19.27 2.51 8.57
CA LEU A 175 19.44 3.95 8.47
C LEU A 175 19.33 4.35 7.00
N MET A 176 18.65 5.46 6.74
CA MET A 176 18.53 6.02 5.40
C MET A 176 18.77 7.52 5.43
N THR A 177 19.44 8.03 4.39
CA THR A 177 19.48 9.47 4.13
C THR A 177 18.12 9.96 3.67
N PHE A 178 17.86 11.26 3.81
CA PHE A 178 16.62 11.83 3.31
C PHE A 178 16.51 11.74 1.77
N GLU A 179 17.64 11.72 1.06
CA GLU A 179 17.68 11.46 -0.38
C GLU A 179 17.19 10.04 -0.74
N GLU A 180 17.64 9.02 -0.02
CA GLU A 180 17.16 7.64 -0.24
C GLU A 180 15.67 7.51 0.10
N ILE A 181 15.22 8.19 1.15
CA ILE A 181 13.81 8.20 1.57
C ILE A 181 12.93 8.85 0.50
N THR A 182 13.33 10.00 -0.02
CA THR A 182 12.60 10.71 -1.07
C THR A 182 12.61 9.93 -2.39
N ALA A 183 13.71 9.25 -2.72
CA ALA A 183 13.79 8.33 -3.85
C ALA A 183 12.85 7.12 -3.71
N ALA A 184 12.62 6.62 -2.49
CA ALA A 184 11.62 5.59 -2.24
C ALA A 184 10.19 6.13 -2.42
N TRP A 185 9.92 7.37 -1.99
CA TRP A 185 8.62 8.01 -2.19
C TRP A 185 8.32 8.29 -3.66
N SER A 186 9.35 8.57 -4.47
CA SER A 186 9.19 8.85 -5.90
C SER A 186 8.75 7.64 -6.73
N GLN A 187 8.76 6.44 -6.16
CA GLN A 187 8.24 5.23 -6.81
C GLN A 187 6.70 5.14 -6.76
N SER A 188 6.04 6.05 -6.05
CA SER A 188 4.57 6.08 -6.01
C SER A 188 3.99 6.59 -7.34
N LYS A 189 2.89 5.99 -7.79
CA LYS A 189 2.12 6.47 -8.95
C LYS A 189 1.62 7.92 -8.81
N MET A 190 1.48 8.39 -7.56
CA MET A 190 1.08 9.78 -7.26
C MET A 190 2.23 10.78 -7.39
N TRP A 191 3.45 10.30 -7.64
CA TRP A 191 4.61 11.15 -7.87
C TRP A 191 4.60 11.68 -9.30
N GLY A 192 4.64 13.00 -9.46
CA GLY A 192 4.60 13.62 -10.78
C GLY A 192 5.83 13.27 -11.63
N LYS A 193 5.65 13.15 -12.95
CA LYS A 193 6.75 13.07 -13.90
C LYS A 193 7.66 14.29 -13.70
N ASP A 194 8.96 14.05 -13.53
CA ASP A 194 10.01 15.07 -13.27
C ASP A 194 9.94 15.78 -11.89
N GLN A 195 9.07 15.33 -10.98
CA GLN A 195 9.02 15.85 -9.62
C GLN A 195 10.29 15.43 -8.85
N LYS A 196 10.95 16.38 -8.19
CA LYS A 196 12.19 16.14 -7.41
C LYS A 196 12.00 16.16 -5.90
N ALA A 197 10.88 16.71 -5.42
CA ALA A 197 10.54 16.84 -4.01
C ALA A 197 9.05 16.59 -3.82
N PRO A 198 8.57 16.25 -2.61
CA PRO A 198 7.15 16.08 -2.33
C PRO A 198 6.30 17.25 -2.84
N LYS A 199 5.19 16.96 -3.51
CA LYS A 199 4.22 17.98 -3.93
C LYS A 199 3.76 18.77 -2.71
N ALA A 200 3.79 20.10 -2.81
CA ALA A 200 3.32 20.99 -1.74
C ALA A 200 1.88 20.65 -1.34
N GLY A 201 1.62 20.58 -0.04
CA GLY A 201 0.33 20.21 0.54
C GLY A 201 0.00 18.71 0.53
N SER A 202 0.86 17.86 -0.04
CA SER A 202 0.72 16.39 0.03
C SER A 202 1.01 15.85 1.43
N THR A 203 0.66 14.60 1.69
CA THR A 203 1.00 13.90 2.95
C THR A 203 2.51 13.87 3.19
N HIS A 204 3.31 13.66 2.14
CA HIS A 204 4.77 13.63 2.23
C HIS A 204 5.39 15.01 2.53
N ASP A 205 4.71 16.11 2.19
CA ASP A 205 5.13 17.47 2.58
C ASP A 205 4.65 17.83 4.00
N LYS A 206 3.37 17.58 4.31
CA LYS A 206 2.77 17.93 5.62
C LYS A 206 3.33 17.11 6.77
N PHE A 207 3.67 15.85 6.53
CA PHE A 207 4.07 14.88 7.55
C PHE A 207 5.37 14.16 7.17
N ALA A 208 6.34 14.90 6.62
CA ALA A 208 7.62 14.35 6.14
C ALA A 208 8.32 13.47 7.18
N GLN A 209 8.32 13.88 8.45
CA GLN A 209 8.92 13.14 9.56
C GLN A 209 8.24 11.78 9.82
N GLU A 210 6.91 11.71 9.76
CA GLU A 210 6.18 10.46 9.98
C GLU A 210 6.31 9.53 8.77
N MET A 211 6.32 10.11 7.56
CA MET A 211 6.56 9.35 6.34
C MET A 211 7.99 8.81 6.28
N ALA A 212 8.98 9.56 6.79
CA ALA A 212 10.37 9.12 6.86
C ALA A 212 10.50 7.92 7.79
N LYS A 213 9.93 8.00 9.01
CA LYS A 213 9.86 6.88 9.96
C LYS A 213 9.19 5.66 9.33
N LYS A 214 8.05 5.84 8.66
CA LYS A 214 7.34 4.74 7.98
C LYS A 214 8.22 4.05 6.93
N THR A 215 8.99 4.82 6.15
CA THR A 215 9.91 4.26 5.14
C THR A 215 10.99 3.39 5.78
N VAL A 216 11.70 3.91 6.78
CA VAL A 216 12.80 3.17 7.43
C VAL A 216 12.31 1.95 8.22
N ILE A 217 11.15 2.05 8.87
CA ILE A 217 10.51 0.92 9.56
C ILE A 217 10.17 -0.20 8.56
N ASN A 218 9.55 0.14 7.43
CA ASN A 218 9.22 -0.87 6.43
C ASN A 218 10.47 -1.53 5.86
N ARG A 219 11.54 -0.77 5.61
CA ARG A 219 12.83 -1.31 5.15
C ARG A 219 13.41 -2.29 6.16
N ALA A 220 13.49 -1.90 7.44
CA ALA A 220 14.00 -2.76 8.52
C ALA A 220 13.18 -4.06 8.65
N CYS A 221 11.86 -3.95 8.60
CA CYS A 221 10.97 -5.09 8.73
C CYS A 221 11.05 -6.06 7.55
N LYS A 222 11.23 -5.54 6.33
CA LYS A 222 11.23 -6.33 5.10
C LYS A 222 12.33 -7.39 5.08
N ASN A 223 13.53 -7.05 5.59
CA ASN A 223 14.65 -7.98 5.66
C ASN A 223 14.26 -9.24 6.45
N PHE A 224 13.70 -9.07 7.65
CA PHE A 224 13.31 -10.18 8.51
C PHE A 224 12.21 -11.06 7.93
N ILE A 225 11.21 -10.45 7.31
CA ILE A 225 10.07 -11.23 6.81
C ILE A 225 10.45 -11.99 5.53
N ASN A 226 11.26 -11.39 4.67
CA ASN A 226 11.71 -12.05 3.45
C ASN A 226 12.80 -13.11 3.71
N SER A 227 13.52 -13.02 4.84
CA SER A 227 14.54 -13.99 5.23
C SER A 227 14.05 -15.03 6.25
N SER A 228 12.81 -14.94 6.73
CA SER A 228 12.26 -15.93 7.68
C SER A 228 12.00 -17.26 6.96
N ASP A 229 12.27 -18.37 7.65
CA ASP A 229 12.12 -19.72 7.08
C ASP A 229 10.71 -19.94 6.48
N ASP A 230 10.66 -20.56 5.30
CA ASP A 230 9.46 -20.89 4.49
C ASP A 230 8.43 -21.80 5.21
N SER A 231 8.66 -22.12 6.48
CA SER A 231 7.84 -23.02 7.29
C SER A 231 6.45 -22.49 7.62
N SER A 232 6.12 -21.23 7.28
CA SER A 232 4.81 -20.64 7.58
C SER A 232 4.08 -20.21 6.30
N VAL A 233 2.84 -20.68 6.14
CA VAL A 233 1.86 -20.21 5.13
C VAL A 233 1.78 -18.67 5.10
N MET A 234 2.00 -18.03 6.23
CA MET A 234 2.16 -16.58 6.39
C MET A 234 3.16 -15.93 5.41
N THR A 235 4.36 -16.50 5.25
CA THR A 235 5.43 -15.94 4.39
C THR A 235 5.05 -16.01 2.90
N GLU A 236 4.38 -17.09 2.48
CA GLU A 236 3.85 -17.22 1.11
C GLU A 236 2.82 -16.12 0.83
N PHE A 237 1.87 -15.92 1.73
CA PHE A 237 0.84 -14.89 1.58
C PHE A 237 1.41 -13.46 1.66
N PHE A 238 2.51 -13.25 2.39
CA PHE A 238 3.22 -11.98 2.41
C PHE A 238 3.78 -11.63 1.03
N ASN A 239 4.52 -12.55 0.42
CA ASN A 239 5.16 -12.33 -0.88
C ASN A 239 4.09 -12.23 -1.97
N LYS A 240 3.13 -13.15 -1.96
CA LYS A 240 2.00 -13.18 -2.90
C LYS A 240 1.18 -11.89 -2.88
N GLN A 241 0.93 -11.30 -1.71
CA GLN A 241 0.23 -10.02 -1.62
C GLN A 241 0.96 -8.91 -2.41
N SER A 242 2.30 -8.86 -2.35
CA SER A 242 3.06 -7.83 -3.05
C SER A 242 2.94 -7.96 -4.56
N ASP A 243 2.88 -9.18 -5.08
CA ASP A 243 2.73 -9.44 -6.51
C ASP A 243 1.27 -9.27 -6.96
N GLU A 244 0.30 -9.70 -6.15
CA GLU A 244 -1.14 -9.50 -6.41
C GLU A 244 -1.51 -8.01 -6.53
N ILE A 245 -0.88 -7.14 -5.73
CA ILE A 245 -1.05 -5.68 -5.81
C ILE A 245 -0.49 -5.15 -7.13
N LYS A 246 0.75 -5.52 -7.50
CA LYS A 246 1.35 -5.07 -8.77
C LYS A 246 0.52 -5.51 -9.97
N GLU A 247 0.06 -6.76 -9.97
CA GLU A 247 -0.80 -7.29 -11.03
C GLU A 247 -2.14 -6.54 -11.10
N ALA A 248 -2.77 -6.28 -9.96
CA ALA A 248 -4.02 -5.54 -9.90
C ALA A 248 -3.84 -4.09 -10.40
N GLU A 249 -2.74 -3.46 -10.00
CA GLU A 249 -2.35 -2.13 -10.43
C GLU A 249 -2.08 -2.04 -11.95
N VAL A 250 -1.45 -3.05 -12.54
CA VAL A 250 -1.21 -3.13 -13.99
C VAL A 250 -2.51 -3.39 -14.74
N ALA A 251 -3.35 -4.30 -14.26
CA ALA A 251 -4.63 -4.61 -14.89
C ALA A 251 -5.55 -3.40 -14.92
N GLU A 252 -5.64 -2.65 -13.80
CA GLU A 252 -6.42 -1.42 -13.72
C GLU A 252 -5.88 -0.34 -14.68
N GLU A 253 -4.56 -0.17 -14.78
CA GLU A 253 -3.98 0.76 -15.76
C GLU A 253 -4.29 0.37 -17.21
N VAL A 254 -4.32 -0.92 -17.53
CA VAL A 254 -4.69 -1.41 -18.87
C VAL A 254 -6.16 -1.12 -19.15
N GLU A 255 -7.06 -1.35 -18.19
CA GLU A 255 -8.49 -1.01 -18.35
C GLU A 255 -8.71 0.52 -18.52
N GLU A 256 -8.01 1.34 -17.74
CA GLU A 256 -8.08 2.81 -17.86
C GLU A 256 -7.57 3.29 -19.24
N LYS A 257 -6.44 2.73 -19.71
CA LYS A 257 -5.83 3.08 -21.01
C LYS A 257 -6.58 2.50 -22.22
N ALA A 258 -7.18 1.31 -22.09
CA ALA A 258 -8.02 0.72 -23.14
C ALA A 258 -9.32 1.50 -23.36
N ASN A 259 -9.86 2.13 -22.30
CA ASN A 259 -10.99 3.05 -22.41
C ASN A 259 -10.63 4.43 -23.00
N THR A 260 -9.36 4.69 -23.33
CA THR A 260 -8.90 5.95 -23.96
C THR A 260 -8.57 5.82 -25.45
N GLU A 261 -8.58 4.61 -26.02
CA GLU A 261 -8.46 4.41 -27.48
C GLU A 261 -9.83 4.64 -28.13
N TYR A 262 -10.05 5.83 -28.67
CA TYR A 262 -11.13 6.06 -29.64
C TYR A 262 -10.82 5.22 -30.89
N PHE A 263 -11.53 4.11 -31.06
CA PHE A 263 -11.66 3.49 -32.37
C PHE A 263 -12.46 4.47 -33.25
N GLU A 264 -11.79 5.23 -34.10
CA GLU A 264 -12.44 5.85 -35.25
C GLU A 264 -12.93 4.72 -36.15
N ALA A 265 -14.19 4.35 -35.99
CA ALA A 265 -14.90 3.59 -37.00
C ALA A 265 -15.01 4.48 -38.24
N HIS A 266 -14.08 4.31 -39.19
CA HIS A 266 -14.23 4.86 -40.53
C HIS A 266 -15.45 4.21 -41.19
N TYR A 267 -16.60 4.88 -41.08
CA TYR A 267 -17.71 4.62 -41.98
C TYR A 267 -17.40 5.34 -43.29
N THR A 268 -17.12 4.59 -44.35
CA THR A 268 -17.24 5.12 -45.70
C THR A 268 -18.73 5.26 -46.01
N GLU A 269 -19.23 6.48 -46.00
CA GLU A 269 -20.54 6.79 -46.59
C GLU A 269 -20.46 6.56 -48.11
N VAL A 270 -21.43 5.80 -48.61
CA VAL A 270 -21.61 5.51 -50.04
C VAL A 270 -22.92 6.16 -50.46
N ASN A 271 -22.88 6.96 -51.52
CA ASN A 271 -24.09 7.60 -52.06
C ASN A 271 -24.99 6.55 -52.75
N GLU A 272 -26.26 6.87 -53.03
CA GLU A 272 -27.23 5.96 -53.68
C GLU A 272 -26.78 5.39 -55.03
N ASP A 273 -25.70 5.91 -55.62
CA ASP A 273 -25.12 5.48 -56.89
C ASP A 273 -23.80 4.66 -56.76
N GLY A 274 -23.32 4.39 -55.54
CA GLY A 274 -22.21 3.46 -55.31
C GLY A 274 -20.78 4.03 -55.40
N GLU A 275 -20.58 5.35 -55.40
CA GLU A 275 -19.25 5.97 -55.44
C GLU A 275 -18.73 6.41 -54.05
N ILE A 276 -17.43 6.25 -53.82
CA ILE A 276 -16.73 6.54 -52.54
C ILE A 276 -16.38 8.04 -52.49
N ILE A 277 -16.85 8.76 -51.46
CA ILE A 277 -16.53 10.17 -51.26
C ILE A 277 -15.23 10.29 -50.44
N ASN A 278 -14.15 10.75 -51.05
CA ASN A 278 -12.87 10.95 -50.37
C ASN A 278 -12.82 12.38 -49.79
N HIS A 279 -12.73 12.53 -48.46
CA HIS A 279 -12.40 13.82 -47.83
C HIS A 279 -10.94 13.80 -47.37
N GLU A 280 -10.12 14.67 -47.97
CA GLU A 280 -8.75 14.94 -47.50
C GLU A 280 -8.79 15.73 -46.18
N GLU A 281 -8.05 15.23 -45.20
CA GLU A 281 -7.86 15.84 -43.88
C GLU A 281 -7.12 17.19 -43.93
N LYS A 282 -7.46 18.08 -42.99
CA LYS A 282 -6.50 19.03 -42.43
C LYS A 282 -6.59 19.05 -40.90
N PRO A 283 -5.46 19.06 -40.18
CA PRO A 283 -5.44 19.05 -38.72
C PRO A 283 -5.75 20.46 -38.19
N VAL A 284 -6.60 20.54 -37.17
CA VAL A 284 -6.83 21.78 -36.40
C VAL A 284 -5.98 21.73 -35.14
N HIS A 285 -4.95 22.57 -35.09
CA HIS A 285 -4.24 22.95 -33.87
C HIS A 285 -5.15 23.87 -33.04
N GLU A 286 -5.46 23.50 -31.80
CA GLU A 286 -6.13 24.39 -30.86
C GLU A 286 -5.12 24.89 -29.81
N ASN A 287 -4.67 26.13 -30.01
CA ASN A 287 -4.06 26.96 -28.97
C ASN A 287 -5.16 27.42 -28.02
N ASN A 288 -4.98 27.30 -26.71
CA ASN A 288 -5.75 28.10 -25.76
C ASN A 288 -4.80 28.79 -24.78
N GLU A 289 -4.73 30.12 -24.98
CA GLU A 289 -4.16 31.11 -24.08
C GLU A 289 -4.96 31.19 -22.77
N ALA A 290 -4.25 31.45 -21.68
CA ALA A 290 -4.82 31.71 -20.37
C ALA A 290 -5.39 33.13 -20.27
N PRO A 291 -6.53 33.35 -19.59
CA PRO A 291 -6.97 34.68 -19.25
C PRO A 291 -6.31 35.15 -17.95
N THR A 292 -5.68 36.32 -18.06
CA THR A 292 -5.25 37.20 -16.98
C THR A 292 -6.46 37.97 -16.45
N GLU A 293 -6.64 38.05 -15.14
CA GLU A 293 -7.34 39.17 -14.50
C GLU A 293 -6.54 39.64 -13.29
N GLN A 294 -6.24 40.94 -13.29
CA GLN A 294 -5.61 41.70 -12.21
C GLN A 294 -6.71 42.25 -11.28
N ASP A 295 -6.46 42.13 -9.97
CA ASP A 295 -6.56 43.12 -8.86
C ASP A 295 -7.50 44.36 -8.98
N PRO A 296 -7.96 44.99 -7.86
CA PRO A 296 -7.23 45.10 -6.57
C PRO A 296 -8.09 45.05 -5.28
N PHE A 297 -7.56 44.45 -4.21
CA PHE A 297 -7.51 44.96 -2.82
C PHE A 297 -6.83 43.94 -1.90
#